data_AF-A0A1S3I1B6-F1
#
_entry.id   AF-A0A1S3I1B6-F1
#
_cell.length_a   1.000
_cell.length_b   1.000
_cell.length_c   1.000
_cell.angle_alpha   90.00
_cell.angle_beta   90.00
_cell.angle_gamma   90.00
#
_symmetry.space_group_name_H-M   'P 1'
#
loop_
_entity.id
_entity.type
_entity.pdbx_description
1 polymer ?
#
loop_
_entity_poly.entity_id
_entity_poly.type
_entity_poly.pdbx_seq_one_letter_code
_entity_poly.pdbx_strand_id
1 'polypeptide(L)'
;MLEVPRGCPFNQLRDMYGEQERHKTFEYPSRWVCEYCGKAFSSEYFLDLHFDNRHKEGVSQEKDRTCLADYCDIFRCDIISGARKLGYWDKALCKPSDWSPIYDRCEVRG
;
A
#
# COMPACT_ATOMS: atom_id res chain seq x y z
N MET A 1 -13.23 12.99 -12.17
CA MET A 1 -12.28 12.11 -11.45
C MET A 1 -11.19 13.01 -10.94
N LEU A 2 -10.92 13.04 -9.63
CA LEU A 2 -9.85 13.89 -9.09
C LEU A 2 -8.50 13.30 -9.52
N GLU A 3 -7.71 14.06 -10.28
CA GLU A 3 -6.36 13.66 -10.64
C GLU A 3 -5.43 13.92 -9.46
N VAL A 4 -4.79 12.87 -8.95
CA VAL A 4 -3.78 12.99 -7.90
C VAL A 4 -2.58 13.76 -8.48
N PRO A 5 -2.14 14.88 -7.86
CA PRO A 5 -1.02 15.67 -8.38
C PRO A 5 0.23 14.81 -8.58
N ARG A 6 1.04 15.11 -9.60
CA ARG A 6 2.29 14.36 -9.87
C ARG A 6 3.25 14.40 -8.69
N GLY A 7 3.32 15.51 -7.96
CA GLY A 7 4.18 15.64 -6.78
C GLY A 7 3.64 14.96 -5.51
N CYS A 8 2.43 14.40 -5.53
CA CYS A 8 1.88 13.67 -4.38
C CYS A 8 2.69 12.38 -4.15
N PRO A 9 3.19 12.09 -2.93
CA PRO A 9 3.86 10.82 -2.63
C PRO A 9 2.99 9.59 -2.89
N PHE A 10 1.68 9.73 -2.79
CA PHE A 10 0.70 8.66 -3.01
C PHE A 10 0.17 8.60 -4.44
N ASN A 11 0.82 9.30 -5.37
CA ASN A 11 0.50 9.14 -6.78
C ASN A 11 0.86 7.71 -7.21
N GLN A 12 -0.07 6.98 -7.84
CA GLN A 12 0.15 5.61 -8.30
C GLN A 12 1.34 5.49 -9.27
N LEU A 13 1.62 6.55 -10.03
CA LEU A 13 2.78 6.60 -10.91
C LEU A 13 4.10 6.68 -10.14
N ARG A 14 4.09 7.01 -8.85
CA ARG A 14 5.29 7.12 -8.02
C ARG A 14 5.52 5.90 -7.15
N ASP A 15 4.55 4.99 -7.05
CA ASP A 15 4.72 3.74 -6.33
C ASP A 15 5.90 2.94 -6.91
N MET A 16 6.92 2.73 -6.08
CA MET A 16 8.13 1.98 -6.40
C MET A 16 7.84 0.53 -6.83
N TYR A 17 6.84 -0.10 -6.21
CA TYR A 17 6.42 -1.48 -6.48
C TYR A 17 5.21 -1.56 -7.42
N GLY A 18 4.67 -0.43 -7.85
CA GLY A 18 3.41 -0.38 -8.60
C GLY A 18 3.42 -1.20 -9.88
N GLU A 19 4.57 -1.39 -10.53
CA GLU A 19 4.66 -2.29 -11.70
C GLU A 19 4.52 -3.76 -11.32
N GLN A 20 5.21 -4.22 -10.29
CA GLN A 20 5.06 -5.58 -9.78
C GLN A 20 3.63 -5.86 -9.30
N GLU A 21 3.02 -4.92 -8.58
CA GLU A 21 1.62 -5.03 -8.12
C GLU A 21 0.64 -5.19 -9.28
N ARG A 22 0.84 -4.47 -10.39
CA ARG A 22 -0.01 -4.61 -11.60
C ARG A 22 0.13 -5.96 -12.29
N HIS A 23 1.20 -6.70 -12.03
CA HIS A 23 1.45 -8.03 -12.61
C HIS A 23 1.14 -9.17 -11.62
N LYS A 24 0.44 -8.87 -10.52
CA LYS A 24 -0.17 -9.89 -9.66
C LYS A 24 -1.58 -10.17 -10.13
N THR A 25 -1.87 -11.45 -10.38
CA THR A 25 -3.23 -11.90 -10.67
C THR A 25 -3.71 -12.84 -9.57
N PHE A 26 -4.75 -12.42 -8.85
CA PHE A 26 -5.45 -13.25 -7.89
C PHE A 26 -6.59 -13.98 -8.56
N GLU A 27 -6.48 -15.30 -8.70
CA GLU A 27 -7.57 -16.12 -9.24
C GLU A 27 -8.48 -16.63 -8.12
N TYR A 28 -7.89 -17.17 -7.04
CA TYR A 28 -8.59 -17.69 -5.86
C TYR A 28 -7.61 -17.86 -4.68
N PRO A 29 -8.06 -18.13 -3.42
CA PRO A 29 -7.23 -18.03 -2.21
C PRO A 29 -5.86 -18.72 -2.23
N SER A 30 -5.69 -19.80 -3.00
CA SER A 30 -4.45 -20.56 -3.14
C SER A 30 -3.79 -20.44 -4.52
N ARG A 31 -4.17 -19.44 -5.31
CA ARG A 31 -3.64 -19.23 -6.66
C ARG A 31 -3.44 -17.76 -6.98
N TRP A 32 -2.19 -17.38 -6.84
CA TRP A 32 -1.62 -16.09 -7.23
C TRP A 32 -0.71 -16.29 -8.42
N VAL A 33 -0.91 -15.54 -9.50
CA VAL A 33 -0.19 -15.72 -10.76
C VAL A 33 0.71 -14.51 -11.02
N CYS A 34 1.97 -14.79 -11.36
CA CYS A 34 2.93 -13.84 -11.88
C CYS A 34 2.65 -13.59 -13.36
N GLU A 35 2.24 -12.39 -13.75
CA GLU A 35 1.97 -12.10 -15.16
C GLU A 35 3.25 -11.94 -16.01
N TYR A 36 4.41 -11.69 -15.40
CA TYR A 36 5.68 -11.66 -16.14
C TYR A 36 6.07 -13.02 -16.75
N CYS A 37 5.73 -14.14 -16.11
CA CYS A 37 6.16 -15.47 -16.55
C CYS A 37 5.12 -16.59 -16.41
N GLY A 38 3.91 -16.29 -15.95
CA GLY A 38 2.79 -17.24 -15.82
C GLY A 38 2.89 -18.23 -14.67
N LYS A 39 3.89 -18.12 -13.78
CA LYS A 39 4.00 -19.01 -12.60
C LYS A 39 2.91 -18.73 -11.59
N ALA A 40 2.35 -19.79 -11.02
CA ALA A 40 1.34 -19.72 -9.96
C ALA A 40 1.94 -20.07 -8.59
N PHE A 41 1.43 -19.43 -7.55
CA PHE A 41 1.88 -19.51 -6.17
C PHE A 41 0.69 -19.71 -5.22
N SER A 42 0.93 -20.37 -4.10
CA SER A 42 -0.10 -20.71 -3.12
C SER A 42 -0.54 -19.53 -2.24
N SER A 43 0.21 -18.44 -2.24
CA SER A 43 -0.13 -17.21 -1.53
C SER A 43 0.55 -16.01 -2.19
N GLU A 44 0.02 -14.81 -1.92
CA GLU A 44 0.61 -13.55 -2.35
C GLU A 44 2.06 -13.41 -1.87
N TYR A 45 2.33 -13.78 -0.62
CA TYR A 45 3.67 -13.75 -0.04
C TYR A 45 4.72 -14.51 -0.89
N PHE A 46 4.37 -15.68 -1.42
CA PHE A 46 5.29 -16.45 -2.26
C PHE A 46 5.45 -15.85 -3.66
N LEU A 47 4.43 -15.16 -4.17
CA LEU A 47 4.52 -14.40 -5.41
C LEU A 47 5.44 -13.18 -5.24
N ASP A 48 5.32 -12.45 -4.13
CA ASP A 48 6.17 -11.30 -3.81
C ASP A 48 7.63 -11.71 -3.63
N LEU A 49 7.86 -12.80 -2.88
CA LEU A 49 9.20 -13.37 -2.76
C LEU A 49 9.75 -13.81 -4.13
N HIS A 50 8.90 -14.28 -5.04
CA HIS A 50 9.32 -14.59 -6.41
C HIS A 50 9.70 -13.34 -7.19
N PHE A 51 8.94 -12.25 -7.07
CA PHE A 51 9.29 -10.96 -7.67
C PHE A 51 10.63 -10.44 -7.17
N ASP A 52 10.84 -10.45 -5.86
CA ASP A 52 12.11 -10.07 -5.25
C ASP A 52 13.29 -10.91 -5.74
N ASN A 53 13.08 -12.16 -6.13
CA ASN A 53 14.19 -13.03 -6.56
C ASN A 53 14.40 -13.06 -8.08
N ARG A 54 13.33 -12.86 -8.86
CA ARG A 54 13.31 -13.15 -10.31
C ARG A 54 12.87 -11.99 -11.19
N HIS A 55 12.21 -10.99 -10.63
CA HIS A 55 11.68 -9.82 -11.34
C HIS A 55 12.04 -8.50 -10.65
N LYS A 56 13.27 -8.39 -10.11
CA LYS A 56 13.77 -7.17 -9.46
C LYS A 56 13.79 -5.97 -10.41
N GLU A 57 13.90 -6.22 -11.71
CA GLU A 57 13.85 -5.23 -12.77
C GLU A 57 12.53 -4.46 -12.83
N GLY A 58 11.43 -5.03 -12.33
CA GLY A 58 10.14 -4.35 -12.24
C GLY A 58 10.03 -3.39 -11.05
N VAL A 59 11.09 -3.21 -10.26
CA VAL A 59 11.13 -2.23 -9.17
C VAL A 59 11.83 -0.97 -9.67
N SER A 60 11.09 0.14 -9.76
CA SER A 60 11.67 1.39 -10.24
C SER A 60 12.67 1.96 -9.22
N GLN A 61 13.90 2.23 -9.68
CA GLN A 61 14.98 2.82 -8.88
C GLN A 61 15.11 4.34 -9.11
N GLU A 62 14.12 4.97 -9.72
CA GLU A 62 14.13 6.41 -9.95
C GLU A 62 13.99 7.19 -8.63
N LYS A 63 14.70 8.32 -8.52
CA LYS A 63 14.69 9.15 -7.31
C LYS A 63 13.32 9.72 -6.92
N ASP A 64 12.41 9.81 -7.88
CA ASP A 64 11.06 10.35 -7.65
C ASP A 64 10.04 9.28 -7.24
N ARG A 65 10.47 8.03 -7.04
CA ARG A 65 9.60 6.95 -6.58
C ARG A 65 9.46 6.97 -5.07
N THR A 66 8.34 6.46 -4.61
CA THR A 66 7.93 6.42 -3.21
C THR A 66 7.69 4.97 -2.81
N CYS A 67 8.34 4.54 -1.74
CA CYS A 67 7.99 3.31 -1.04
C CYS A 67 6.81 3.60 -0.11
N LEU A 68 5.66 2.95 -0.34
CA LEU A 68 4.47 3.19 0.50
C LEU A 68 4.67 2.72 1.95
N ALA A 69 5.63 1.83 2.22
CA ALA A 69 5.98 1.40 3.57
C ALA A 69 6.58 2.54 4.41
N ASP A 70 7.16 3.57 3.79
CA ASP A 70 7.67 4.76 4.48
C ASP A 70 6.55 5.58 5.14
N TYR A 71 5.30 5.31 4.75
CA TYR A 71 4.08 5.97 5.26
C TYR A 71 3.20 5.02 6.07
N CYS A 72 3.79 3.97 6.65
CA CYS A 72 3.04 2.99 7.45
C CYS A 72 2.40 3.56 8.73
N ASP A 73 2.86 4.70 9.20
CA ASP A 73 2.24 5.48 10.28
C ASP A 73 0.88 6.08 9.86
N ILE A 74 0.76 6.49 8.60
CA ILE A 74 -0.48 6.95 7.98
C ILE A 74 -1.36 5.76 7.58
N PHE A 75 -0.80 4.77 6.87
CA PHE A 75 -1.54 3.60 6.41
C PHE A 75 -1.89 2.61 7.52
N ARG A 76 -1.33 2.78 8.72
CA ARG A 76 -1.57 1.89 9.86
C ARG A 76 -1.23 0.44 9.52
N CYS A 77 -0.07 0.22 8.92
CA CYS A 77 0.41 -1.12 8.56
C CYS A 77 0.43 -2.06 9.76
N ASP A 78 0.64 -1.53 10.98
CA ASP A 78 0.54 -2.26 12.24
C ASP A 78 -0.83 -2.94 12.41
N ILE A 79 -1.91 -2.23 12.06
CA ILE A 79 -3.27 -2.74 12.11
C ILE A 79 -3.58 -3.66 10.93
N ILE A 80 -3.22 -3.25 9.70
CA ILE A 80 -3.56 -3.98 8.47
C ILE A 80 -2.87 -5.35 8.44
N SER A 81 -1.60 -5.42 8.82
CA SER A 81 -0.85 -6.69 8.93
C SER A 81 -1.32 -7.58 10.08
N GLY A 82 -2.14 -7.06 10.99
CA GLY A 82 -2.55 -7.75 12.21
C GLY A 82 -1.47 -7.79 13.30
N ALA A 83 -0.32 -7.13 13.11
CA ALA A 83 0.73 -7.02 14.12
C ALA A 83 0.25 -6.33 15.40
N ARG A 84 -0.70 -5.39 15.27
CA ARG A 84 -1.43 -4.76 16.37
C ARG A 84 -2.93 -4.92 16.15
N LYS A 85 -3.63 -5.37 17.19
CA LYS A 85 -5.10 -5.38 17.21
C LYS A 85 -5.60 -4.18 18.00
N LEU A 86 -6.60 -3.47 17.48
CA LEU A 86 -7.28 -2.42 18.23
C LEU A 86 -7.98 -3.04 19.44
N GLY A 87 -7.56 -2.62 20.63
CA GLY A 87 -8.19 -3.00 21.88
C GLY A 87 -9.54 -2.31 22.08
N TYR A 88 -10.24 -2.70 23.14
CA TYR A 88 -11.52 -2.09 23.51
C TYR A 88 -11.40 -0.57 23.68
N TRP A 89 -10.37 -0.12 24.39
CA TRP A 89 -10.17 1.31 24.67
C TRP A 89 -9.78 2.11 23.42
N ASP A 90 -9.00 1.55 22.49
CA ASP A 90 -8.69 2.22 21.21
C ASP A 90 -9.97 2.59 20.45
N LYS A 91 -11.00 1.72 20.53
CA LYS A 91 -12.29 1.94 19.87
C LYS A 91 -13.21 2.82 20.70
N ALA A 92 -13.31 2.57 22.01
CA ALA A 92 -14.22 3.29 22.90
C ALA A 92 -13.85 4.77 23.07
N LEU A 93 -12.56 5.11 22.94
CA LEU A 93 -12.08 6.48 23.04
C LEU A 93 -12.04 7.21 21.70
N CYS A 94 -12.25 6.53 20.56
CA CYS A 94 -12.27 7.16 19.25
C CYS A 94 -13.61 7.90 19.04
N LYS A 95 -13.65 9.22 19.31
CA LYS A 95 -14.86 10.02 19.15
C LYS A 95 -14.77 10.89 17.89
N PRO A 96 -15.87 11.10 17.14
CA PRO A 96 -15.90 12.01 15.99
C PRO A 96 -15.41 13.43 16.31
N SER A 97 -15.68 13.91 17.54
CA SER A 97 -15.23 15.23 18.02
C SER A 97 -13.72 15.39 18.01
N ASP A 98 -12.97 14.30 18.19
CA ASP A 98 -11.51 14.33 18.24
C ASP A 98 -10.90 14.60 16.86
N TRP A 99 -11.68 14.39 15.79
CA TRP A 99 -11.25 14.59 14.41
C TRP A 99 -11.55 15.99 13.86
N SER A 100 -12.49 16.74 14.45
CA SER A 100 -12.86 18.08 13.97
C SER A 100 -11.63 19.00 13.80
N PRO A 101 -10.73 19.12 14.81
CA PRO A 101 -9.56 19.99 14.67
C PRO A 101 -8.55 19.48 13.62
N ILE A 102 -8.60 18.20 13.27
CA ILE A 102 -7.73 17.59 12.26
C ILE A 102 -8.28 17.92 10.87
N TYR A 103 -9.59 17.77 10.67
CA TYR A 103 -10.27 18.13 9.41
C TYR A 103 -10.15 19.61 9.11
N ASP A 104 -10.34 20.49 10.10
CA ASP A 104 -10.20 21.94 9.92
C ASP A 104 -8.81 22.31 9.39
N ARG A 105 -7.75 21.61 9.82
CA ARG A 105 -6.39 21.85 9.31
C ARG A 105 -6.18 21.40 7.86
N CYS A 106 -6.97 20.45 7.38
CA CYS A 106 -6.91 19.96 6.01
C CYS A 106 -7.66 20.88 5.04
N GLU A 107 -8.74 21.52 5.48
CA GLU A 107 -9.56 22.40 4.64
C GLU A 107 -8.96 23.82 4.48
N VAL A 108 -8.11 24.26 5.40
CA VAL A 108 -7.59 25.64 5.44
C VAL A 108 -6.34 25.84 4.56
N ARG A 109 -5.88 24.85 3.80
CA ARG A 109 -4.82 25.03 2.80
C ARG A 109 -5.40 25.25 1.39
N GLY A 110 -5.87 26.46 1.17
CA GLY A 110 -5.96 27.09 -0.16
C GLY A 110 -4.67 27.80 -0.52
#